data_AF-Q2V823-F1
#
_entry.id   AF-Q2V823-F1
#
_cell.length_a   1.000
_cell.length_b   1.000
_cell.length_c   1.000
_cell.angle_alpha   90.00
_cell.angle_beta   90.00
_cell.angle_gamma   90.00
#
_symmetry.space_group_name_H-M   'P 1'
#
loop_
_entity.id
_entity.type
_entity.pdbx_description
1 polymer ?
#
loop_
_entity_poly.entity_id
_entity_poly.type
_entity_poly.pdbx_seq_one_letter_code
_entity_poly.pdbx_strand_id
1 'polypeptide(L)'
;EGMIEIKFRTKELLECMGRLDQHLINLKESLQAARGSGDPGVVEALKVQIRSREKQLLPVYTQIATRFAELHDTSLRMASKGVIKEVVDWENSRSFFYKRLNRRVAEGSLVKVVRNAAGDQLSHKLAMDLIKKWFLDSKPTEVGESAWLDDADFFNWKDDPRNYEEQLQELRVEKILLQLSSIGESTSDLQALPQGLAGLLSKVEPSSRVQLVEELRKVLS
;
A
#
# COMPACT_ATOMS: atom_id res chain seq x y z
N GLU A 1 11.54 -4.42 -24.60
CA GLU A 1 12.73 -4.34 -25.48
C GLU A 1 13.98 -3.86 -24.74
N GLY A 2 13.98 -2.67 -24.12
CA GLY A 2 15.19 -2.14 -23.45
C GLY A 2 15.82 -3.01 -22.36
N MET A 3 15.05 -3.87 -21.68
CA MET A 3 15.62 -4.81 -20.70
C MET A 3 16.57 -5.84 -21.34
N ILE A 4 16.26 -6.28 -22.56
CA ILE A 4 17.04 -7.28 -23.32
C ILE A 4 18.34 -6.65 -23.79
N GLU A 5 18.26 -5.43 -24.33
CA GLU A 5 19.43 -4.68 -24.81
C GLU A 5 20.46 -4.41 -23.71
N ILE A 6 20.03 -4.39 -22.45
CA ILE A 6 20.90 -4.18 -21.30
C ILE A 6 21.34 -5.50 -20.65
N LYS A 7 20.40 -6.41 -20.38
CA LYS A 7 20.62 -7.61 -19.54
C LYS A 7 20.73 -8.93 -20.30
N PHE A 8 20.31 -8.98 -21.56
CA PHE A 8 20.29 -10.22 -22.36
C PHE A 8 20.74 -9.91 -23.78
N ARG A 9 22.00 -9.48 -23.89
CA ARG A 9 22.61 -8.98 -25.12
C ARG A 9 22.95 -10.13 -26.07
N THR A 10 23.50 -9.80 -27.22
CA THR A 10 23.90 -10.78 -28.24
C THR A 10 24.74 -11.91 -27.67
N LYS A 11 25.62 -11.65 -26.69
CA LYS A 11 26.43 -12.68 -26.06
C LYS A 11 25.57 -13.74 -25.36
N GLU A 12 24.66 -13.32 -24.50
CA GLU A 12 23.76 -14.21 -23.75
C GLU A 12 22.81 -14.96 -24.70
N LEU A 13 22.38 -14.31 -25.79
CA LEU A 13 21.59 -14.96 -26.85
C LEU A 13 22.37 -16.09 -27.53
N LEU A 14 23.64 -15.85 -27.90
CA LEU A 14 24.51 -16.87 -28.51
C LEU A 14 24.82 -18.03 -27.54
N GLU A 15 24.98 -17.75 -26.25
CA GLU A 15 25.11 -18.77 -25.20
C GLU A 15 23.82 -19.63 -25.12
N CYS A 16 22.64 -18.99 -25.17
CA CYS A 16 21.37 -19.71 -25.16
C CYS A 16 21.14 -20.55 -26.42
N MET A 17 21.51 -20.04 -27.60
CA MET A 17 21.50 -20.84 -28.83
C MET A 17 22.41 -22.06 -28.69
N GLY A 18 23.63 -21.87 -28.16
CA GLY A 18 24.59 -22.95 -27.95
C GLY A 18 24.14 -24.01 -26.95
N ARG A 19 23.15 -23.70 -26.10
CA ARG A 19 22.57 -24.64 -25.13
C ARG A 19 21.33 -25.36 -25.64
N LEU A 20 20.59 -24.76 -26.59
CA LEU A 20 19.24 -25.21 -26.97
C LEU A 20 19.09 -25.59 -28.44
N ASP A 21 19.90 -25.04 -29.36
CA ASP A 21 19.82 -25.39 -30.79
C ASP A 21 20.69 -26.62 -31.10
N GLN A 22 20.05 -27.76 -31.38
CA GLN A 22 20.75 -29.03 -31.62
C GLN A 22 21.74 -28.95 -32.79
N HIS A 23 21.41 -28.21 -33.85
CA HIS A 23 22.31 -28.07 -34.99
C HIS A 23 23.59 -27.30 -34.63
N LEU A 24 23.46 -26.20 -33.90
CA LEU A 24 24.59 -25.42 -33.39
C LEU A 24 25.44 -26.21 -32.39
N ILE A 25 24.82 -27.04 -31.54
CA ILE A 25 25.52 -27.95 -30.61
C ILE A 25 26.39 -28.93 -31.41
N ASN A 26 25.80 -29.65 -32.37
CA ASN A 26 26.52 -30.64 -33.20
C ASN A 26 27.67 -30.00 -33.99
N LEU A 27 27.48 -28.78 -34.52
CA LEU A 27 28.53 -28.03 -35.22
C LEU A 27 29.67 -27.63 -34.27
N LYS A 28 29.36 -27.21 -33.03
CA LYS A 28 30.36 -26.85 -32.02
C LYS A 28 31.16 -28.08 -31.54
N GLU A 29 30.51 -29.23 -31.38
CA GLU A 29 31.16 -30.51 -31.08
C GLU A 29 32.10 -30.95 -32.22
N SER A 30 31.61 -30.88 -33.46
CA SER A 30 32.40 -31.19 -34.65
C SER A 30 33.64 -30.27 -34.77
N LEU A 31 33.48 -28.99 -34.42
CA LEU A 31 34.59 -28.02 -34.40
C LEU A 31 35.64 -28.39 -33.33
N GLN A 32 35.22 -28.85 -32.16
CA GLN A 32 36.15 -29.30 -31.11
C GLN A 32 36.91 -30.56 -31.53
N ALA A 33 36.23 -31.52 -32.15
CA ALA A 33 36.88 -32.72 -32.69
C ALA A 33 37.90 -32.38 -33.79
N ALA A 34 37.55 -31.50 -34.74
CA ALA A 34 38.43 -31.07 -35.83
C ALA A 34 39.67 -30.28 -35.35
N ARG A 35 39.55 -29.55 -34.23
CA ARG A 35 40.70 -28.88 -33.59
C ARG A 35 41.72 -29.88 -33.03
N GLY A 36 41.27 -31.06 -32.59
CA GLY A 36 42.14 -32.14 -32.14
C GLY A 36 42.87 -32.86 -33.28
N SER A 37 42.30 -32.89 -34.49
CA SER A 37 42.88 -33.57 -35.65
C SER A 37 43.80 -32.69 -36.51
N GLY A 38 43.79 -31.37 -36.30
CA GLY A 38 44.78 -30.45 -36.89
C GLY A 38 44.56 -30.03 -38.35
N ASP A 39 43.38 -30.24 -38.93
CA ASP A 39 43.05 -29.79 -40.30
C ASP A 39 42.52 -28.33 -40.30
N PRO A 40 43.31 -27.35 -40.77
CA PRO A 40 42.91 -25.94 -40.72
C PRO A 40 41.73 -25.61 -41.64
N GLY A 41 41.53 -26.35 -42.75
CA GLY A 41 40.49 -26.08 -43.73
C GLY A 41 39.10 -26.47 -43.21
N VAL A 42 39.00 -27.63 -42.56
CA VAL A 42 37.75 -28.11 -41.93
C VAL A 42 37.36 -27.23 -40.74
N VAL A 43 38.34 -26.81 -39.94
CA VAL A 43 38.11 -25.89 -38.81
C VAL A 43 37.52 -24.56 -39.27
N GLU A 44 38.01 -23.99 -40.38
CA GLU A 44 37.48 -22.72 -40.88
C GLU A 44 36.09 -22.87 -41.50
N ALA A 45 35.84 -23.94 -42.26
CA ALA A 45 34.52 -24.25 -42.80
C ALA A 45 33.45 -24.38 -41.70
N LEU A 46 33.77 -25.07 -40.60
CA LEU A 46 32.87 -25.23 -39.45
C LEU A 46 32.58 -23.89 -38.75
N LYS A 47 33.57 -23.00 -38.61
CA LYS A 47 33.32 -21.65 -38.06
C LYS A 47 32.37 -20.84 -38.92
N VAL A 48 32.49 -20.93 -40.25
CA VAL A 48 31.59 -20.22 -41.18
C VAL A 48 30.16 -20.76 -41.04
N GLN A 49 29.98 -22.08 -40.96
CA GLN A 49 28.67 -22.70 -40.74
C GLN A 49 28.05 -22.30 -39.40
N ILE A 50 28.83 -22.28 -38.32
CA ILE A 50 28.41 -21.81 -36.99
C ILE A 50 27.92 -20.36 -37.06
N ARG A 51 28.71 -19.44 -37.63
CA ARG A 51 28.31 -18.02 -37.76
C ARG A 51 27.06 -17.84 -38.62
N SER A 52 26.93 -18.62 -39.69
CA SER A 52 25.73 -18.61 -40.55
C SER A 52 24.49 -19.03 -39.77
N ARG A 53 24.58 -20.13 -39.00
CA ARG A 53 23.47 -20.61 -38.16
C ARG A 53 23.13 -19.61 -37.05
N GLU A 54 24.12 -19.06 -36.35
CA GLU A 54 23.92 -18.03 -35.32
C GLU A 54 23.20 -16.80 -35.89
N LYS A 55 23.59 -16.33 -37.08
CA LYS A 55 22.94 -15.21 -37.77
C LYS A 55 21.48 -15.51 -38.15
N GLN A 56 21.19 -16.74 -38.58
CA GLN A 56 19.82 -17.17 -38.90
C GLN A 56 18.92 -17.24 -37.65
N LEU A 57 19.48 -17.70 -36.52
CA LEU A 57 18.73 -17.87 -35.27
C LEU A 57 18.49 -16.55 -34.52
N LEU A 58 19.36 -15.56 -34.72
CA LEU A 58 19.36 -14.33 -33.93
C LEU A 58 18.00 -13.61 -33.88
N PRO A 59 17.25 -13.42 -34.99
CA PRO A 59 15.94 -12.75 -34.93
C PRO A 59 14.92 -13.52 -34.07
N VAL A 60 14.89 -14.86 -34.17
CA VAL A 60 13.95 -15.70 -33.43
C VAL A 60 14.30 -15.72 -31.94
N TYR A 61 15.58 -15.89 -31.61
CA TYR A 61 16.04 -15.85 -30.22
C TYR A 61 15.86 -14.48 -29.57
N THR A 62 15.93 -13.40 -30.37
CA THR A 62 15.60 -12.05 -29.89
C THR A 62 14.12 -11.98 -29.49
N GLN A 63 13.20 -12.50 -30.31
CA GLN A 63 11.77 -12.57 -29.96
C GLN A 63 11.51 -13.44 -28.72
N ILE A 64 12.19 -14.58 -28.61
CA ILE A 64 12.11 -15.44 -27.42
C ILE A 64 12.58 -14.69 -26.16
N ALA A 65 13.69 -13.96 -26.25
CA ALA A 65 14.18 -13.14 -25.15
C ALA A 65 13.21 -12.01 -24.79
N THR A 66 12.54 -11.40 -25.78
CA THR A 66 11.47 -10.43 -25.54
C THR A 66 10.33 -11.06 -24.77
N ARG A 67 9.84 -12.21 -25.22
CA ARG A 67 8.76 -12.90 -24.54
C ARG A 67 9.16 -13.33 -23.13
N PHE A 68 10.39 -13.78 -22.95
CA PHE A 68 10.94 -14.12 -21.64
C PHE A 68 10.96 -12.89 -20.69
N ALA A 69 11.38 -11.73 -21.18
CA ALA A 69 11.32 -10.48 -20.42
C ALA A 69 9.87 -10.11 -20.06
N GLU A 70 8.93 -10.20 -21.00
CA GLU A 70 7.50 -9.90 -20.76
C GLU A 70 6.87 -10.79 -19.68
N LEU A 71 7.31 -12.05 -19.54
CA LEU A 71 6.83 -12.94 -18.47
C LEU A 71 7.21 -12.43 -17.06
N HIS A 72 8.23 -11.58 -16.95
CA HIS A 72 8.56 -10.90 -15.70
C HIS A 72 7.70 -9.66 -15.42
N ASP A 73 7.07 -9.10 -16.44
CA ASP A 73 6.26 -7.87 -16.38
C ASP A 73 4.77 -8.19 -16.36
N THR A 74 4.38 -9.14 -15.50
CA THR A 74 2.98 -9.57 -15.35
C THR A 74 2.33 -8.94 -14.12
N SER A 75 1.05 -8.63 -14.23
CA SER A 75 0.23 -8.15 -13.11
C SER A 75 0.21 -9.15 -11.94
N LEU A 76 0.22 -10.46 -12.23
CA LEU A 76 0.35 -11.50 -11.23
C LEU A 76 1.67 -11.41 -10.47
N ARG A 77 2.80 -11.17 -11.15
CA ARG A 77 4.08 -10.96 -10.49
C ARG A 77 4.09 -9.69 -9.65
N MET A 78 3.41 -8.62 -10.08
CA MET A 78 3.21 -7.42 -9.27
C MET A 78 2.45 -7.73 -7.98
N ALA A 79 1.37 -8.51 -8.05
CA ALA A 79 0.60 -8.93 -6.88
C ALA A 79 1.43 -9.83 -5.95
N SER A 80 2.16 -10.82 -6.49
CA SER A 80 3.04 -11.69 -5.69
C SER A 80 4.19 -10.95 -5.02
N LYS A 81 4.61 -9.81 -5.57
CA LYS A 81 5.60 -8.92 -4.94
C LYS A 81 4.99 -7.93 -3.94
N GLY A 82 3.66 -7.90 -3.81
CA GLY A 82 2.96 -7.00 -2.89
C GLY A 82 3.02 -5.53 -3.30
N VAL A 83 3.44 -5.20 -4.53
CA VAL A 83 3.46 -3.80 -5.01
C VAL A 83 2.05 -3.32 -5.38
N ILE A 84 1.13 -4.24 -5.65
CA ILE A 84 -0.30 -4.00 -5.80
C ILE A 84 -1.07 -4.94 -4.85
N LYS A 85 -2.29 -4.55 -4.48
CA LYS A 85 -3.13 -5.36 -3.59
C LYS A 85 -3.75 -6.57 -4.30
N GLU A 86 -4.26 -6.36 -5.51
CA GLU A 86 -4.91 -7.39 -6.32
C GLU A 86 -4.91 -7.00 -7.79
N VAL A 87 -5.10 -8.00 -8.66
CA VAL A 87 -5.34 -7.82 -10.09
C VAL A 87 -6.84 -7.73 -10.31
N VAL A 88 -7.29 -6.71 -11.03
CA VAL A 88 -8.72 -6.44 -11.24
C VAL A 88 -9.09 -6.73 -12.68
N ASP A 89 -10.12 -7.55 -12.87
CA ASP A 89 -10.69 -7.81 -14.20
C ASP A 89 -11.40 -6.58 -14.76
N TRP A 90 -11.12 -6.26 -16.02
CA TRP A 90 -11.63 -5.05 -16.66
C TRP A 90 -13.16 -4.98 -16.64
N GLU A 91 -13.84 -6.09 -16.89
CA GLU A 91 -15.30 -6.20 -16.91
C GLU A 91 -15.94 -5.77 -15.56
N ASN A 92 -15.29 -6.13 -14.45
CA ASN A 92 -15.77 -5.82 -13.09
C ASN A 92 -15.18 -4.52 -12.52
N SER A 93 -14.26 -3.87 -13.23
CA SER A 93 -13.46 -2.75 -12.74
C SER A 93 -14.30 -1.58 -12.23
N ARG A 94 -15.39 -1.23 -12.93
CA ARG A 94 -16.28 -0.13 -12.53
C ARG A 94 -16.91 -0.37 -11.15
N SER A 95 -17.49 -1.56 -10.95
CA SER A 95 -18.13 -1.92 -9.68
C SER A 95 -17.11 -2.00 -8.55
N PHE A 96 -15.96 -2.62 -8.84
CA PHE A 96 -14.84 -2.73 -7.91
C PHE A 96 -14.36 -1.35 -7.42
N PHE A 97 -14.01 -0.44 -8.34
CA PHE A 97 -13.51 0.88 -7.97
C PHE A 97 -14.57 1.78 -7.34
N TYR A 98 -15.85 1.64 -7.74
CA TYR A 98 -16.95 2.34 -7.08
C TYR A 98 -17.02 1.98 -5.59
N LYS A 99 -17.10 0.69 -5.26
CA LYS A 99 -17.17 0.23 -3.87
C LYS A 99 -15.93 0.65 -3.09
N ARG A 100 -14.74 0.44 -3.67
CA ARG A 100 -13.47 0.75 -3.02
C ARG A 100 -13.28 2.25 -2.75
N LEU A 101 -13.68 3.10 -3.69
CA LEU A 101 -13.62 4.55 -3.51
C LEU A 101 -14.63 5.00 -2.45
N ASN A 102 -15.86 4.50 -2.50
CA ASN A 102 -16.89 4.84 -1.53
C ASN A 102 -16.43 4.49 -0.10
N ARG A 103 -15.92 3.26 0.10
CA ARG A 103 -15.34 2.82 1.37
C ARG A 103 -14.23 3.74 1.84
N ARG A 104 -13.29 4.10 0.95
CA ARG A 104 -12.13 4.92 1.32
C ARG A 104 -12.48 6.37 1.66
N VAL A 105 -13.49 6.95 0.99
CA VAL A 105 -14.02 8.27 1.32
C VAL A 105 -14.72 8.24 2.68
N ALA A 106 -15.51 7.21 2.95
CA ALA A 106 -16.20 7.01 4.22
C ALA A 106 -15.22 6.83 5.39
N GLU A 107 -14.19 6.01 5.21
CA GLU A 107 -13.06 5.85 6.13
C GLU A 107 -12.37 7.19 6.41
N GLY A 108 -12.02 7.95 5.35
CA GLY A 108 -11.37 9.26 5.49
C GLY A 108 -12.24 10.29 6.22
N SER A 109 -13.55 10.26 6.00
CA SER A 109 -14.51 11.08 6.74
C SER A 109 -14.53 10.73 8.23
N LEU A 110 -14.59 9.45 8.56
CA LEU A 110 -14.61 9.00 9.96
C LEU A 110 -13.28 9.29 10.67
N VAL A 111 -12.14 9.09 10.01
CA VAL A 111 -10.83 9.52 10.50
C VAL A 111 -10.84 11.00 10.87
N LYS A 112 -11.43 11.86 10.02
CA LYS A 112 -11.51 13.29 10.31
C LYS A 112 -12.32 13.57 11.58
N VAL A 113 -13.43 12.86 11.79
CA VAL A 113 -14.22 12.96 13.02
C VAL A 113 -13.38 12.57 14.25
N VAL A 114 -12.69 11.42 14.19
CA VAL A 114 -11.84 10.94 15.28
C VAL A 114 -10.70 11.90 15.59
N ARG A 115 -10.00 12.39 14.57
CA ARG A 115 -8.91 13.36 14.73
C ARG A 115 -9.40 14.71 15.28
N ASN A 116 -10.60 15.16 14.89
CA ASN A 116 -11.16 16.38 15.48
C ASN A 116 -11.45 16.21 16.99
N ALA A 117 -11.92 15.02 17.39
CA ALA A 117 -12.19 14.67 18.78
C ALA A 117 -10.90 14.56 19.62
N ALA A 118 -9.89 13.84 19.13
CA ALA A 118 -8.61 13.62 19.82
C ALA A 118 -7.64 14.82 19.71
N GLY A 119 -7.77 15.65 18.68
CA GLY A 119 -6.82 16.72 18.35
C GLY A 119 -5.77 16.30 17.31
N ASP A 120 -4.99 17.27 16.85
CA ASP A 120 -4.08 17.10 15.70
C ASP A 120 -2.90 16.17 15.97
N GLN A 121 -2.63 15.83 17.23
CA GLN A 121 -1.56 14.91 17.64
C GLN A 121 -1.82 13.47 17.15
N LEU A 122 -3.09 13.09 16.97
CA LEU A 122 -3.44 11.77 16.48
C LEU A 122 -3.14 11.63 14.98
N SER A 123 -2.20 10.75 14.64
CA SER A 123 -1.86 10.47 13.25
C SER A 123 -3.00 9.77 12.51
N HIS A 124 -3.03 9.91 11.18
CA HIS A 124 -4.03 9.24 10.34
C HIS A 124 -4.04 7.72 10.55
N LYS A 125 -2.86 7.10 10.65
CA LYS A 125 -2.74 5.64 10.84
C LYS A 125 -3.36 5.21 12.16
N LEU A 126 -3.01 5.87 13.26
CA LEU A 126 -3.55 5.55 14.58
C LEU A 126 -5.06 5.77 14.66
N ALA A 127 -5.58 6.84 14.04
CA ALA A 127 -7.02 7.05 13.95
C ALA A 127 -7.73 5.92 13.20
N MET A 128 -7.14 5.42 12.10
CA MET A 128 -7.67 4.26 11.38
C MET A 128 -7.62 2.98 12.21
N ASP A 129 -6.54 2.76 12.95
CA ASP A 129 -6.38 1.59 13.81
C ASP A 129 -7.42 1.60 14.96
N LEU A 130 -7.70 2.78 15.54
CA LEU A 130 -8.78 2.96 16.52
C LEU A 130 -10.16 2.66 15.93
N ILE A 131 -10.47 3.19 14.74
CA ILE A 131 -11.73 2.91 14.05
C ILE A 131 -11.89 1.42 13.79
N LYS A 132 -10.84 0.74 13.29
CA LYS A 132 -10.87 -0.70 13.05
C LYS A 132 -11.09 -1.45 14.36
N LYS A 133 -10.45 -1.02 15.45
CA LYS A 133 -10.65 -1.61 16.79
C LYS A 133 -12.10 -1.46 17.26
N TRP A 134 -12.65 -0.24 17.26
CA TRP A 134 -14.03 -0.01 17.70
C TRP A 134 -15.06 -0.78 16.88
N PHE A 135 -14.82 -0.90 15.57
CA PHE A 135 -15.66 -1.73 14.70
C PHE A 135 -15.59 -3.20 15.10
N LEU A 136 -14.39 -3.77 15.27
CA LEU A 136 -14.22 -5.18 15.62
C LEU A 136 -14.75 -5.50 17.03
N ASP A 137 -14.55 -4.59 17.99
CA ASP A 137 -15.07 -4.72 19.36
C ASP A 137 -16.61 -4.72 19.39
N SER A 138 -17.26 -4.12 18.39
CA SER A 138 -18.73 -4.13 18.25
C SER A 138 -19.30 -5.42 17.64
N LYS A 139 -18.44 -6.29 17.07
CA LYS A 139 -18.86 -7.51 16.39
C LYS A 139 -18.69 -8.73 17.30
N PRO A 140 -19.48 -9.80 17.12
CA PRO A 140 -19.28 -11.05 17.86
C PRO A 140 -17.90 -11.62 17.58
N THR A 141 -17.24 -12.16 18.61
CA THR A 141 -15.86 -12.70 18.57
C THR A 141 -15.65 -13.73 17.45
N GLU A 142 -16.71 -14.42 17.03
CA GLU A 142 -16.67 -15.47 16.00
C GLU A 142 -16.48 -14.96 14.57
N VAL A 143 -16.86 -13.70 14.28
CA VAL A 143 -16.78 -13.15 12.91
C VAL A 143 -15.35 -12.73 12.54
N GLY A 144 -14.50 -12.47 13.54
CA GLY A 144 -13.08 -12.19 13.35
C GLY A 144 -12.77 -10.98 12.45
N GLU A 145 -11.54 -10.91 11.93
CA GLU A 145 -11.09 -9.79 11.09
C GLU A 145 -11.76 -9.71 9.70
N SER A 146 -12.44 -10.77 9.26
CA SER A 146 -13.10 -10.80 7.94
C SER A 146 -14.27 -9.81 7.87
N ALA A 147 -14.93 -9.52 8.99
CA ALA A 147 -16.00 -8.53 9.07
C ALA A 147 -15.56 -7.13 8.61
N TRP A 148 -14.30 -6.76 8.87
CA TRP A 148 -13.79 -5.44 8.47
C TRP A 148 -13.74 -5.26 6.95
N LEU A 149 -13.55 -6.37 6.22
CA LEU A 149 -13.49 -6.40 4.76
C LEU A 149 -14.87 -6.32 4.11
N ASP A 150 -15.95 -6.57 4.87
CA ASP A 150 -17.31 -6.43 4.38
C ASP A 150 -17.73 -4.95 4.41
N ASP A 151 -18.04 -4.42 3.23
CA ASP A 151 -18.46 -3.03 3.09
C ASP A 151 -19.86 -2.78 3.68
N ALA A 152 -20.80 -3.70 3.54
CA ALA A 152 -22.15 -3.53 4.05
C ALA A 152 -22.15 -3.46 5.58
N ASP A 153 -21.41 -4.35 6.22
CA ASP A 153 -21.25 -4.34 7.68
C ASP A 153 -20.61 -3.06 8.19
N PHE A 154 -19.58 -2.57 7.50
CA PHE A 154 -18.94 -1.30 7.85
C PHE A 154 -19.87 -0.11 7.69
N PHE A 155 -20.62 0.00 6.59
CA PHE A 155 -21.54 1.12 6.39
C PHE A 155 -22.65 1.10 7.43
N ASN A 156 -23.25 -0.07 7.70
CA ASN A 156 -24.25 -0.22 8.76
C ASN A 156 -23.74 0.24 10.14
N TRP A 157 -22.48 -0.08 10.45
CA TRP A 157 -21.86 0.37 11.70
C TRP A 157 -21.51 1.86 11.68
N LYS A 158 -20.91 2.35 10.61
CA LYS A 158 -20.44 3.73 10.48
C LYS A 158 -21.59 4.73 10.47
N ASP A 159 -22.73 4.37 9.88
CA ASP A 159 -23.85 5.29 9.69
C ASP A 159 -24.70 5.46 10.96
N ASP A 160 -24.42 4.69 12.02
CA ASP A 160 -24.98 4.90 13.36
C ASP A 160 -23.92 5.50 14.31
N PRO A 161 -23.99 6.82 14.60
CA PRO A 161 -23.02 7.48 15.47
C PRO A 161 -22.97 6.92 16.89
N ARG A 162 -24.05 6.29 17.36
CA ARG A 162 -24.13 5.71 18.71
C ARG A 162 -23.08 4.61 18.92
N ASN A 163 -22.62 3.98 17.84
CA ASN A 163 -21.63 2.92 17.89
C ASN A 163 -20.24 3.37 18.34
N TYR A 164 -19.94 4.67 18.23
CA TYR A 164 -18.62 5.21 18.56
C TYR A 164 -18.64 6.54 19.31
N GLU A 165 -19.83 7.04 19.71
CA GLU A 165 -19.95 8.33 20.38
C GLU A 165 -19.28 8.34 21.76
N GLU A 166 -19.37 7.25 22.53
CA GLU A 166 -18.71 7.13 23.84
C GLU A 166 -17.19 7.27 23.70
N GLN A 167 -16.59 6.55 22.75
CA GLN A 167 -15.17 6.62 22.46
C GLN A 167 -14.76 8.00 21.94
N LEU A 168 -15.61 8.69 21.17
CA LEU A 168 -15.36 10.07 20.78
C LEU A 168 -15.39 11.03 21.97
N GLN A 169 -16.27 10.82 22.95
CA GLN A 169 -16.31 11.64 24.16
C GLN A 169 -15.05 11.43 25.01
N GLU A 170 -14.61 10.18 25.18
CA GLU A 170 -13.34 9.88 25.88
C GLU A 170 -12.16 10.62 25.25
N LEU A 171 -12.05 10.58 23.91
CA LEU A 171 -11.00 11.30 23.19
C LEU A 171 -11.09 12.82 23.36
N ARG A 172 -12.30 13.39 23.43
CA ARG A 172 -12.49 14.83 23.69
C ARG A 172 -12.05 15.21 25.10
N VAL A 173 -12.34 14.36 26.09
CA VAL A 173 -11.91 14.56 27.47
C VAL A 173 -10.38 14.50 27.55
N GLU A 174 -9.75 13.49 26.95
CA GLU A 174 -8.29 13.35 26.91
C GLU A 174 -7.63 14.56 26.23
N LYS A 175 -8.19 15.03 25.11
CA LYS A 175 -7.73 16.24 24.44
C LYS A 175 -7.77 17.47 25.35
N ILE A 176 -8.90 17.71 26.03
CA ILE A 176 -9.04 18.85 26.95
C ILE A 176 -8.07 18.71 28.12
N LEU A 177 -7.91 17.50 28.66
CA LEU A 177 -6.96 17.22 29.74
C LEU A 177 -5.54 17.61 29.34
N LEU A 178 -5.08 17.17 28.16
CA LEU A 178 -3.75 17.54 27.65
C LEU A 178 -3.58 19.05 27.48
N GLN A 179 -4.60 19.75 26.99
CA GLN A 179 -4.59 21.22 26.87
C GLN A 179 -4.49 21.90 28.24
N LEU A 180 -5.25 21.43 29.24
CA LEU A 180 -5.23 21.98 30.59
C LEU A 180 -3.92 21.65 31.33
N SER A 181 -3.37 20.45 31.15
CA SER A 181 -2.06 20.08 31.70
C SER A 181 -0.96 20.98 31.16
N SER A 182 -0.96 21.28 29.85
CA SER A 182 0.00 22.21 29.25
C SER A 182 -0.10 23.63 29.83
N ILE A 183 -1.31 24.09 30.17
CA ILE A 183 -1.50 25.37 30.88
C ILE A 183 -0.93 25.28 32.31
N GLY A 184 -1.17 24.15 32.98
CA GLY A 184 -0.70 23.89 34.35
C GLY A 184 0.82 23.89 34.53
N GLU A 185 1.58 23.58 33.48
CA GLU A 185 3.05 23.59 33.52
C GLU A 185 3.65 25.00 33.54
N SER A 186 2.86 26.03 33.17
CA SER A 186 3.29 27.43 33.09
C SER A 186 2.60 28.28 34.15
N THR A 187 3.38 28.80 35.10
CA THR A 187 2.86 29.67 36.17
C THR A 187 2.15 30.92 35.62
N SER A 188 2.65 31.48 34.51
CA SER A 188 2.05 32.65 33.87
C SER A 188 0.71 32.32 33.19
N ASP A 189 0.62 31.17 32.52
CA ASP A 189 -0.63 30.76 31.88
C ASP A 189 -1.69 30.36 32.91
N LEU A 190 -1.28 29.71 34.01
CA LEU A 190 -2.15 29.47 35.17
C LEU A 190 -2.72 30.75 35.77
N GLN A 191 -1.93 31.82 35.88
CA GLN A 191 -2.41 33.12 36.36
C GLN A 191 -3.40 33.78 35.41
N ALA A 192 -3.30 33.51 34.10
CA ALA A 192 -4.20 34.05 33.08
C ALA A 192 -5.46 33.19 32.84
N LEU A 193 -5.49 31.94 33.35
CA LEU A 193 -6.58 31.00 33.16
C LEU A 193 -7.95 31.54 33.62
N PRO A 194 -8.10 32.21 34.79
CA PRO A 194 -9.39 32.77 35.21
C PRO A 194 -9.96 33.79 34.22
N GLN A 195 -9.12 34.67 33.67
CA GLN A 195 -9.50 35.66 32.66
C GLN A 195 -9.88 34.98 31.34
N GLY A 196 -9.15 33.92 30.96
CA GLY A 196 -9.49 33.08 29.81
C GLY A 196 -10.86 32.41 29.93
N LEU A 197 -11.16 31.82 31.10
CA LEU A 197 -12.44 31.21 31.40
C LEU A 197 -13.58 32.24 31.40
N ALA A 198 -13.37 33.44 31.96
CA ALA A 198 -14.34 34.52 31.88
C ALA A 198 -14.62 34.94 30.43
N GLY A 199 -13.57 35.04 29.61
CA GLY A 199 -13.68 35.30 28.18
C GLY A 199 -14.47 34.22 27.45
N LEU A 200 -14.25 32.94 27.76
CA LEU A 200 -15.00 31.81 27.21
C LEU A 200 -16.48 31.91 27.60
N LEU A 201 -16.78 32.07 28.89
CA LEU A 201 -18.15 32.15 29.39
C LEU A 201 -18.95 33.26 28.72
N SER A 202 -18.33 34.42 28.45
CA SER A 202 -19.00 35.54 27.77
C SER A 202 -19.45 35.23 26.33
N LYS A 203 -18.78 34.29 25.65
CA LYS A 203 -19.09 33.86 24.28
C LYS A 203 -20.06 32.67 24.21
N VAL A 204 -20.24 31.95 25.31
CA VAL A 204 -21.18 30.82 25.39
C VAL A 204 -22.61 31.33 25.53
N GLU A 205 -23.56 30.64 24.89
CA GLU A 205 -25.00 30.90 24.97
C GLU A 205 -25.48 30.92 26.43
N PRO A 206 -26.43 31.80 26.81
CA PRO A 206 -26.87 31.91 28.20
C PRO A 206 -27.34 30.60 28.85
N SER A 207 -28.04 29.73 28.10
CA SER A 207 -28.53 28.42 28.56
C SER A 207 -27.37 27.49 28.94
N SER A 208 -26.42 27.27 28.02
CA SER A 208 -25.23 26.45 28.24
C SER A 208 -24.27 27.05 29.25
N ARG A 209 -24.22 28.39 29.38
CA ARG A 209 -23.38 29.09 30.37
C ARG A 209 -23.80 28.74 31.80
N VAL A 210 -25.09 28.75 32.10
CA VAL A 210 -25.59 28.42 33.45
C VAL A 210 -25.20 26.99 33.81
N GLN A 211 -25.43 26.05 32.90
CA GLN A 211 -25.07 24.64 33.09
C GLN A 211 -23.56 24.46 33.30
N LEU A 212 -22.74 25.10 32.46
CA LEU A 212 -21.28 25.02 32.57
C LEU A 212 -20.77 25.60 33.91
N VAL A 213 -21.34 26.71 34.39
CA VAL A 213 -20.98 27.29 35.69
C VAL A 213 -21.35 26.36 36.84
N GLU A 214 -22.50 25.70 36.76
CA GLU A 214 -22.92 24.72 37.77
C GLU A 214 -21.97 23.52 37.81
N GLU A 215 -21.63 22.95 36.66
CA GLU A 215 -20.70 21.83 36.57
C GLU A 215 -19.29 22.21 37.03
N LEU A 216 -18.79 23.39 36.65
CA LEU A 216 -17.49 23.87 37.14
C LEU A 216 -17.48 24.08 38.66
N ARG A 217 -18.58 24.55 39.26
CA ARG A 217 -18.69 24.64 40.72
C ARG A 217 -18.61 23.28 41.40
N LYS A 218 -19.25 22.25 40.83
CA LYS A 218 -19.18 20.87 41.34
C LYS A 218 -17.76 20.30 41.31
N VAL A 219 -16.96 20.68 40.31
CA VAL A 219 -15.55 20.24 40.19
C VAL A 219 -14.62 20.99 41.15
N LEU A 220 -14.96 22.24 41.51
CA LEU A 220 -14.15 23.09 42.38
C LEU A 220 -14.51 22.98 43.88
N SER A 221 -15.65 22.38 44.22
CA SER A 221 -16.12 22.14 45.59
C SER A 221 -15.57 20.83 46.16
#